data_AF-A0A1A2TDY4-F1
#
_entry.id   AF-A0A1A2TDY4-F1
#
_cell.length_a   1.000
_cell.length_b   1.000
_cell.length_c   1.000
_cell.angle_alpha   90.00
_cell.angle_beta   90.00
_cell.angle_gamma   90.00
#
_symmetry.space_group_name_H-M   'P 1'
#
loop_
_entity.id
_entity.type
_entity.pdbx_description
1 polymer ?
#
loop_
_entity_poly.entity_id
_entity_poly.type
_entity_poly.pdbx_seq_one_letter_code
_entity_poly.pdbx_strand_id
1 'polypeptide(L)'
;MHPAPTMAQGFNRVPVRVGIAVLVVLALLAAPIKQRCGAPGLSCATAVDAQGNIHYYYEVEPLGVYFAEILTGTNITIFYESGDDLVKAR
;
A
#
# COMPACT_ATOMS: atom_id res chain seq x y z
N MET A 1 -12.94 -22.16 -58.62
CA MET A 1 -12.72 -21.03 -57.71
C MET A 1 -12.85 -21.56 -56.29
N HIS A 2 -11.78 -21.55 -55.50
CA HIS A 2 -11.81 -21.98 -54.09
C HIS A 2 -11.96 -20.73 -53.20
N PRO A 3 -12.85 -20.73 -52.19
CA PRO A 3 -12.92 -19.61 -51.26
C PRO A 3 -11.71 -19.65 -50.33
N ALA A 4 -11.04 -18.51 -50.17
CA ALA A 4 -9.97 -18.35 -49.19
C ALA A 4 -10.57 -18.33 -47.77
N PRO A 5 -9.95 -19.01 -46.79
CA PRO A 5 -10.42 -18.96 -45.41
C PRO A 5 -10.10 -17.59 -44.80
N THR A 6 -11.14 -16.77 -44.59
CA THR A 6 -11.03 -15.53 -43.83
C THR A 6 -10.88 -15.87 -42.36
N MET A 7 -9.65 -15.83 -41.83
CA MET A 7 -9.44 -15.89 -40.39
C MET A 7 -9.95 -14.60 -39.75
N ALA A 8 -11.24 -14.57 -39.41
CA ALA A 8 -11.77 -13.58 -38.49
C ALA A 8 -11.31 -13.96 -37.07
N GLN A 9 -10.09 -13.58 -36.72
CA GLN A 9 -9.56 -13.74 -35.37
C GLN A 9 -10.30 -12.74 -34.47
N GLY A 10 -11.43 -13.18 -33.90
CA GLY A 10 -12.23 -12.38 -32.98
C GLY A 10 -11.38 -11.94 -31.79
N PHE A 11 -11.27 -10.63 -31.60
CA PHE A 11 -10.53 -10.05 -30.48
C PHE A 11 -11.20 -10.47 -29.16
N ASN A 12 -10.66 -11.50 -28.51
CA ASN A 12 -11.16 -11.93 -27.22
C ASN A 12 -10.88 -10.81 -26.20
N ARG A 13 -11.94 -10.17 -25.69
CA ARG A 13 -11.81 -9.08 -24.72
C ARG A 13 -11.48 -9.57 -23.31
N VAL A 14 -11.56 -10.88 -23.06
CA VAL A 14 -11.25 -11.50 -21.76
C VAL A 14 -9.82 -11.17 -21.28
N PRO A 15 -8.73 -11.43 -22.05
CA PRO A 15 -7.38 -11.09 -21.60
C PRO A 15 -7.21 -9.61 -21.27
N VAL A 16 -7.84 -8.71 -22.03
CA VAL A 16 -7.80 -7.27 -21.76
C VAL A 16 -8.49 -6.93 -20.43
N ARG A 17 -9.67 -7.51 -20.17
CA ARG A 17 -10.39 -7.31 -18.90
C ARG A 17 -9.58 -7.83 -17.71
N VAL A 18 -8.96 -9.00 -17.85
CA VAL A 18 -8.09 -9.58 -16.82
C VAL A 18 -6.89 -8.66 -16.56
N GLY A 19 -6.23 -8.17 -17.62
CA GLY A 19 -5.12 -7.23 -17.49
C GLY A 19 -5.50 -5.96 -16.75
N ILE A 20 -6.65 -5.36 -17.08
CA ILE A 20 -7.17 -4.18 -16.39
C ILE A 20 -7.44 -4.50 -14.91
N ALA A 21 -8.09 -5.62 -14.61
CA ALA A 21 -8.37 -6.00 -13.23
C ALA A 21 -7.09 -6.16 -12.40
N VAL A 22 -6.07 -6.81 -12.95
CA VAL A 22 -4.76 -6.96 -12.30
C VAL A 22 -4.12 -5.60 -12.03
N LEU A 23 -4.11 -4.70 -13.02
CA LEU A 23 -3.54 -3.36 -12.85
C LEU A 23 -4.26 -2.55 -11.76
N VAL A 24 -5.59 -2.64 -11.69
CA VAL A 24 -6.37 -1.97 -10.64
C VAL A 24 -6.01 -2.52 -9.26
N VAL A 25 -5.90 -3.84 -9.11
CA VAL A 25 -5.50 -4.45 -7.83
C VAL A 25 -4.09 -4.01 -7.43
N LEU A 26 -3.13 -4.02 -8.36
CA LEU A 26 -1.77 -3.56 -8.07
C LEU A 26 -1.74 -2.07 -7.69
N ALA A 27 -2.53 -1.23 -8.35
CA ALA A 27 -2.64 0.18 -8.01
C ALA A 27 -3.21 0.40 -6.59
N LEU A 28 -4.20 -0.39 -6.19
CA LEU A 28 -4.75 -0.35 -4.83
C LEU A 28 -3.73 -0.81 -3.80
N LEU A 29 -2.99 -1.88 -4.07
CA LEU A 29 -1.94 -2.38 -3.17
C LEU A 29 -0.76 -1.40 -3.04
N ALA A 30 -0.50 -0.60 -4.08
CA ALA A 30 0.50 0.47 -4.07
C ALA A 30 -0.03 1.80 -3.52
N ALA A 31 -1.32 1.88 -3.16
CA ALA A 31 -1.88 3.13 -2.63
C ALA A 31 -1.21 3.48 -1.30
N PRO A 32 -0.81 4.75 -1.09
CA PRO A 32 -0.13 5.16 0.12
C PRO A 32 -1.10 5.20 1.30
N ILE A 33 -0.69 4.61 2.41
CA ILE A 33 -1.38 4.67 3.69
C ILE A 33 -0.40 5.19 4.73
N LYS A 34 -0.85 6.17 5.53
CA LYS A 34 -0.07 6.68 6.66
C LYS A 34 -0.40 5.88 7.91
N GLN A 35 0.61 5.21 8.44
CA GLN A 35 0.58 4.46 9.67
C GLN A 35 1.29 5.26 10.75
N ARG A 36 0.62 5.54 11.87
CA ARG A 36 1.36 5.90 13.09
C ARG A 36 1.79 4.60 13.72
N CYS A 37 3.09 4.51 14.02
CA CYS A 37 3.78 3.29 14.38
C CYS A 37 3.84 2.28 13.25
N GLY A 38 5.05 2.09 12.69
CA GLY A 38 5.33 1.24 11.52
C GLY A 38 5.08 -0.26 11.69
N ALA A 39 4.21 -0.70 12.60
CA ALA A 39 3.46 -1.95 12.47
C ALA A 39 2.24 -1.92 13.41
N PRO A 40 1.11 -2.54 13.02
CA PRO A 40 -0.08 -2.61 13.85
C PRO A 40 0.17 -3.31 15.19
N GLY A 41 -0.21 -2.66 16.29
CA GLY A 41 -0.01 -3.16 17.65
C GLY A 41 1.28 -2.70 18.32
N LEU A 42 2.17 -1.99 17.61
CA LEU A 42 3.31 -1.32 18.21
C LEU A 42 2.94 0.06 18.77
N SER A 43 3.58 0.42 19.89
CA SER A 43 3.48 1.75 20.49
C SER A 43 4.83 2.46 20.39
N CYS A 44 4.84 3.61 19.72
CA CYS A 44 6.01 4.40 19.37
C CYS A 44 5.62 5.85 19.59
N ALA A 45 5.59 6.20 20.87
CA ALA A 45 5.52 7.56 21.34
C ALA A 45 6.84 7.84 22.08
N THR A 46 7.42 9.00 21.85
CA THR A 46 8.53 9.46 22.69
C THR A 46 8.01 9.91 24.06
N ALA A 47 8.93 10.05 25.02
CA ALA A 47 8.66 10.90 26.18
C ALA A 47 8.32 12.34 25.72
N VAL A 48 7.64 13.09 26.58
CA VAL A 48 7.30 14.49 26.34
C VAL A 48 8.59 15.31 26.22
N ASP A 49 8.73 16.06 25.13
CA ASP A 49 9.88 16.93 24.89
C ASP A 49 9.86 18.20 25.78
N ALA A 50 10.95 18.98 25.74
CA ALA A 50 11.06 20.22 26.52
C ALA A 50 10.02 21.29 26.13
N GLN A 51 9.41 21.15 24.96
CA GLN A 51 8.37 22.03 24.46
C GLN A 51 6.96 21.52 24.84
N GLY A 52 6.83 20.34 25.44
CA GLY A 52 5.55 19.74 25.81
C GLY A 52 4.87 18.92 24.71
N ASN A 53 5.61 18.43 23.71
CA ASN A 53 5.07 17.57 22.65
C ASN A 53 5.47 16.11 22.83
N ILE A 54 4.59 15.22 22.39
CA ILE A 54 4.83 13.80 22.15
C ILE A 54 5.08 13.62 20.66
N HIS A 55 6.15 12.92 20.30
CA HIS A 55 6.48 12.58 18.92
C HIS A 55 5.97 11.17 18.63
N TYR A 56 5.21 11.04 17.55
CA TYR A 56 4.70 9.76 17.05
C TYR A 56 5.34 9.46 15.71
N TYR A 57 6.24 8.47 15.70
CA TYR A 57 6.83 7.97 14.47
C TYR A 57 5.73 7.46 13.53
N TYR A 58 5.81 7.82 12.26
CA TYR A 58 4.91 7.35 11.21
C TYR A 58 5.68 6.90 9.97
N GLU A 59 5.06 6.00 9.24
CA GLU A 59 5.50 5.56 7.92
C GLU A 59 4.34 5.72 6.94
N VAL A 60 4.63 6.18 5.74
CA VAL A 60 3.71 6.17 4.60
C VAL A 60 4.12 5.00 3.74
N GLU A 61 3.33 3.94 3.75
CA GLU A 61 3.68 2.67 3.12
C GLU A 61 2.64 2.23 2.08
N PRO A 62 2.99 1.30 1.19
CA PRO A 62 2.00 0.68 0.31
C PRO A 62 0.97 -0.10 1.14
N LEU A 63 -0.32 0.04 0.80
CA LEU A 63 -1.40 -0.72 1.43
C LEU A 63 -1.14 -2.23 1.47
N GLY A 64 -0.48 -2.78 0.46
CA GLY A 64 -0.08 -4.18 0.42
C GLY A 64 0.95 -4.56 1.48
N VAL A 65 1.88 -3.66 1.82
CA VAL A 65 2.86 -3.87 2.90
C VAL A 65 2.11 -3.91 4.24
N TYR A 66 1.28 -2.91 4.51
CA TYR A 66 0.42 -2.88 5.70
C TYR A 66 -0.36 -4.19 5.90
N PHE A 67 -1.02 -4.68 4.84
CA PHE A 67 -1.76 -5.94 4.90
C PHE A 67 -0.85 -7.13 5.19
N ALA A 68 0.35 -7.16 4.61
CA ALA A 68 1.32 -8.22 4.89
C ALA A 68 1.75 -8.19 6.36
N GLU A 69 2.04 -7.01 6.92
CA GLU A 69 2.42 -6.85 8.33
C GLU A 69 1.34 -7.33 9.30
N ILE A 70 0.06 -7.04 9.02
CA ILE A 70 -1.06 -7.58 9.81
C ILE A 70 -1.05 -9.12 9.79
N LEU A 71 -0.86 -9.71 8.61
CA LEU A 71 -0.93 -11.16 8.44
C LEU A 71 0.28 -11.87 9.05
N THR A 72 1.46 -11.26 9.01
CA THR A 72 2.70 -11.87 9.52
C THR A 72 3.01 -11.48 10.96
N GLY A 73 2.46 -10.38 11.46
CA GLY A 73 2.80 -9.82 12.76
C GLY A 73 4.22 -9.27 12.83
N THR A 74 4.83 -8.93 11.69
CA THR A 74 6.20 -8.42 11.58
C THR A 74 6.21 -6.98 11.07
N ASN A 75 7.22 -6.20 11.45
CA ASN A 75 7.53 -4.93 10.80
C ASN A 75 8.36 -5.19 9.54
N ILE A 76 7.86 -4.73 8.39
CA ILE A 76 8.48 -4.78 7.07
C ILE A 76 8.90 -3.35 6.72
N THR A 77 10.21 -3.07 6.72
CA THR A 77 10.74 -1.72 6.40
C THR A 77 10.69 -1.41 4.90
N ILE A 78 9.48 -1.33 4.33
CA ILE A 78 9.19 -0.91 2.96
C ILE A 78 8.14 0.20 3.03
N PHE A 79 8.61 1.44 3.00
CA PHE A 79 7.79 2.65 3.02
C PHE A 79 8.23 3.61 1.93
N TYR A 80 7.31 4.47 1.49
CA TYR A 80 7.58 5.59 0.59
C TYR A 80 8.27 6.74 1.33
N GLU A 81 7.85 7.01 2.56
CA GLU A 81 8.35 8.09 3.41
C GLU A 81 8.15 7.73 4.89
N SER A 82 8.94 8.31 5.79
CA SER A 82 8.76 8.22 7.23
C SER A 82 9.10 9.52 7.94
N GLY A 83 8.60 9.70 9.16
CA GLY A 83 8.84 10.90 9.97
C GLY A 83 8.11 10.86 11.31
N ASP A 84 7.92 12.03 11.93
CA ASP A 84 7.25 12.16 13.23
C ASP A 84 6.06 13.13 13.18
N ASP A 85 4.93 12.70 13.74
CA ASP A 85 3.79 13.56 14.01
C ASP A 85 3.91 14.15 15.43
N LEU A 86 3.81 15.47 15.56
CA LEU A 86 3.85 16.19 16.83
C LEU A 86 2.45 16.34 17.43
N VAL A 87 2.26 15.91 18.68
CA VAL A 87 1.01 16.08 19.42
C VAL A 87 1.30 16.70 20.79
N LYS A 88 0.53 17.70 21.22
CA LYS A 88 0.69 18.26 22.57
C LYS A 88 0.27 17.27 23.64
N ALA A 89 1.10 17.12 24.67
CA ALA A 89 0.70 16.45 25.91
C ALA A 89 -0.39 17.30 26.58
N ARG A 90 -1.52 16.67 26.93
CA ARG A 90 -2.67 17.31 27.59
C ARG A 90 -2.60 17.11 29.09
#